data_AF-A0ABD1RP67-F1
#
_entry.id   AF-A0ABD1RP67-F1
#
_cell.length_a   1.000
_cell.length_b   1.000
_cell.length_c   1.000
_cell.angle_alpha   90.00
_cell.angle_beta   90.00
_cell.angle_gamma   90.00
#
_symmetry.space_group_name_H-M   'P 1'
#
loop_
_entity.id
_entity.type
_entity.pdbx_description
1 polymer ?
#
loop_
_entity_poly.entity_id
_entity_poly.type
_entity_poly.pdbx_seq_one_letter_code
_entity_poly.pdbx_strand_id
1 'polypeptide(L)'
;MLGAFNEGLKSLVNIMNNGTHPGAIFVCGNSYGVIGDILNNPSRFGFRVVDRGCCSIGRNQGQITCLPFVTPCYNRNQYVFWDAFHPTQAVDAIVAQRAYAGPPSDCHPMNVQQLALINF
;
A
#
# COMPACT_ATOMS: atom_id res chain seq x y z
N MET A 1 2.19 -17.53 -5.57
CA MET A 1 2.60 -17.39 -4.15
C MET A 1 1.96 -16.18 -3.48
N LEU A 2 2.00 -14.99 -4.09
CA LEU A 2 1.39 -13.77 -3.51
C LEU A 2 -0.11 -13.89 -3.18
N GLY A 3 -0.93 -14.45 -4.09
CA GLY A 3 -2.36 -14.65 -3.83
C GLY A 3 -2.64 -15.55 -2.62
N ALA A 4 -1.98 -16.71 -2.55
CA ALA A 4 -2.14 -17.63 -1.41
C ALA A 4 -1.67 -17.02 -0.08
N PHE A 5 -0.60 -16.23 -0.11
CA PHE A 5 -0.12 -15.50 1.07
C PHE A 5 -1.16 -14.47 1.54
N ASN A 6 -1.71 -13.66 0.64
CA ASN A 6 -2.70 -12.62 0.98
C ASN A 6 -4.01 -13.24 1.50
N GLU A 7 -4.51 -14.31 0.86
CA GLU A 7 -5.69 -15.04 1.34
C GLU A 7 -5.44 -15.69 2.71
N GLY A 8 -4.26 -16.28 2.91
CA GLY A 8 -3.85 -16.84 4.19
C GLY A 8 -3.79 -15.80 5.30
N LEU A 9 -3.24 -14.61 5.02
CA LEU A 9 -3.17 -13.51 5.99
C LEU A 9 -4.57 -13.01 6.38
N LYS A 10 -5.47 -12.85 5.40
CA LYS A 10 -6.87 -12.47 5.66
C LYS A 10 -7.60 -13.53 6.49
N SER A 11 -7.37 -14.82 6.18
CA SER A 11 -7.91 -15.94 6.96
C SER A 11 -7.40 -15.92 8.40
N LEU A 12 -6.10 -15.68 8.60
CA LEU A 12 -5.49 -15.58 9.92
C LEU A 12 -6.13 -14.48 10.77
N VAL A 13 -6.44 -13.31 10.20
CA VAL A 13 -7.18 -12.25 10.92
C VAL A 13 -8.54 -12.73 11.42
N ASN A 14 -9.29 -13.50 10.62
CA ASN A 14 -10.57 -14.06 11.06
C ASN A 14 -10.38 -15.06 12.20
N ILE A 15 -9.37 -15.94 12.09
CA ILE A 15 -9.04 -16.92 13.13
C ILE A 15 -8.69 -16.21 14.44
N MET A 16 -7.86 -15.17 14.39
CA MET A 16 -7.44 -14.41 15.56
C MET A 16 -8.62 -13.64 16.19
N ASN A 17 -9.50 -13.04 15.40
CA ASN A 17 -10.69 -12.36 15.95
C ASN A 17 -11.73 -13.33 16.54
N ASN A 18 -11.75 -14.59 16.09
CA ASN A 18 -12.61 -15.64 16.65
C ASN A 18 -11.94 -16.46 17.78
N GLY A 19 -10.66 -16.18 18.07
CA GLY A 19 -9.89 -16.84 19.12
C GLY A 19 -10.07 -16.21 20.49
N THR A 20 -9.38 -16.74 21.50
CA THR A 20 -9.38 -16.17 22.85
C THR A 20 -8.28 -15.12 22.98
N HIS A 21 -8.58 -13.90 22.54
CA HIS A 21 -7.67 -12.74 22.66
C HIS A 21 -8.41 -11.54 23.27
N PRO A 22 -8.70 -11.55 24.59
CA PRO A 22 -9.47 -10.49 25.24
C PRO A 22 -8.83 -9.11 25.04
N GLY A 23 -9.63 -8.15 24.57
CA GLY A 23 -9.18 -6.76 24.37
C GLY A 23 -8.32 -6.52 23.12
N ALA A 24 -8.07 -7.54 22.28
CA ALA A 24 -7.37 -7.38 21.02
C ALA A 24 -8.34 -7.44 19.83
N ILE A 25 -8.14 -6.56 18.85
CA ILE A 25 -8.85 -6.57 17.57
C ILE A 25 -7.80 -6.60 16.47
N PHE A 26 -7.90 -7.57 15.58
CA PHE A 26 -6.97 -7.77 14.48
C PHE A 26 -7.57 -7.21 13.19
N VAL A 27 -6.77 -6.42 12.46
CA VAL A 27 -7.13 -5.80 11.18
C VAL A 27 -6.00 -6.02 10.18
N CYS A 28 -6.34 -6.33 8.93
CA CYS A 28 -5.41 -6.47 7.81
C CYS A 28 -5.66 -5.39 6.76
N GLY A 29 -4.64 -4.59 6.45
CA GLY A 29 -4.66 -3.68 5.30
C GLY A 29 -4.32 -4.41 4.00
N ASN A 30 -5.16 -4.28 2.98
CA ASN A 30 -5.01 -4.84 1.65
C ASN A 30 -4.23 -3.86 0.74
N SER A 31 -2.94 -3.69 1.02
CA SER A 31 -2.05 -2.85 0.20
C SER A 31 -1.96 -3.35 -1.25
N TYR A 32 -2.07 -4.66 -1.48
CA TYR A 32 -2.10 -5.25 -2.81
C TYR A 32 -3.26 -4.72 -3.65
N GLY A 33 -4.48 -4.70 -3.07
CA GLY A 33 -5.66 -4.14 -3.74
C GLY A 33 -5.53 -2.65 -4.02
N VAL A 34 -5.05 -1.86 -3.04
CA VAL A 34 -4.89 -0.41 -3.18
C VAL A 34 -3.84 -0.05 -4.24
N ILE A 35 -2.65 -0.65 -4.17
CA ILE A 35 -1.59 -0.40 -5.17
C ILE A 35 -2.02 -0.93 -6.54
N GLY A 36 -2.75 -2.05 -6.59
CA GLY A 36 -3.35 -2.56 -7.83
C GLY A 36 -4.32 -1.58 -8.47
N ASP A 37 -5.20 -0.93 -7.70
CA ASP A 37 -6.09 0.12 -8.22
C ASP A 37 -5.29 1.32 -8.77
N ILE A 38 -4.23 1.74 -8.06
CA ILE A 38 -3.33 2.80 -8.54
C ILE A 38 -2.66 2.44 -9.86
N LEU A 39 -2.12 1.21 -9.99
CA LEU A 39 -1.44 0.77 -11.21
C LEU A 39 -2.39 0.58 -12.40
N ASN A 40 -3.62 0.13 -12.15
CA ASN A 40 -4.63 -0.05 -13.19
C ASN A 40 -5.31 1.28 -13.59
N ASN A 41 -5.37 2.27 -12.68
CA ASN A 41 -6.05 3.54 -12.89
C ASN A 41 -5.18 4.77 -12.51
N PRO A 42 -3.92 4.89 -12.95
CA PRO A 42 -2.95 5.85 -12.41
C PRO A 42 -3.38 7.31 -12.57
N SER A 43 -4.03 7.65 -13.69
CA SER A 43 -4.51 9.00 -13.96
C SER A 43 -5.58 9.49 -12.98
N ARG A 44 -6.40 8.58 -12.42
CA ARG A 44 -7.41 8.89 -11.39
C ARG A 44 -6.75 9.43 -10.11
N PHE A 45 -5.52 9.01 -9.85
CA PHE A 45 -4.73 9.40 -8.68
C PHE A 45 -3.67 10.46 -8.99
N GLY A 46 -3.63 10.98 -10.22
CA GLY A 46 -2.66 12.00 -10.64
C GLY A 46 -1.29 11.47 -11.07
N PHE A 47 -1.11 10.15 -11.13
CA PHE A 47 0.13 9.52 -11.60
C PHE A 47 0.19 9.43 -13.13
N ARG A 48 1.39 9.58 -13.66
CA ARG A 48 1.70 9.48 -15.10
C ARG A 48 2.78 8.45 -15.40
N VAL A 49 3.59 8.10 -14.40
CA VAL A 49 4.74 7.22 -14.55
C VAL A 49 4.61 6.05 -13.60
N VAL A 50 4.41 4.86 -14.17
CA VAL A 50 4.14 3.61 -13.44
C VAL A 50 5.20 2.53 -13.68
N ASP A 51 6.15 2.75 -14.58
CA ASP A 51 7.04 1.71 -15.13
C ASP A 51 8.54 1.99 -14.87
N ARG A 52 8.84 3.03 -14.08
CA ARG A 52 10.21 3.46 -13.73
C ARG A 52 10.23 4.23 -12.41
N GLY A 53 11.31 4.09 -11.65
CA GLY A 53 11.51 4.77 -10.37
C GLY A 53 11.96 6.21 -10.52
N CYS A 54 11.48 7.10 -9.65
CA CYS A 54 11.87 8.52 -9.63
C CYS A 54 13.36 8.73 -9.27
N CYS A 55 13.91 7.95 -8.36
CA CYS A 55 15.32 7.90 -7.98
C CYS A 55 15.80 6.44 -8.10
N SER A 56 16.21 6.04 -9.29
CA SER A 56 16.76 4.70 -9.50
C SER A 56 17.75 4.68 -10.66
N ILE A 57 18.65 3.71 -10.60
CA ILE A 57 19.68 3.47 -11.62
C ILE A 57 19.32 2.19 -12.40
N GLY A 58 19.90 2.03 -13.58
CA GLY A 58 19.78 0.83 -14.41
C GLY A 58 18.64 0.89 -15.42
N ARG A 59 18.36 -0.24 -16.07
CA ARG A 59 17.32 -0.34 -17.10
C ARG A 59 15.98 0.11 -16.55
N ASN A 60 15.31 1.01 -17.28
CA ASN A 60 14.04 1.63 -16.90
C ASN A 60 14.04 2.26 -15.49
N GLN A 61 15.19 2.64 -14.93
CA GLN A 61 15.26 3.12 -13.54
C GLN A 61 14.53 2.16 -12.58
N GLY A 62 14.79 0.85 -12.69
CA GLY A 62 14.08 -0.16 -11.91
C GLY A 62 14.95 -1.33 -11.46
N GLN A 63 16.27 -1.15 -11.37
CA GLN A 63 17.19 -2.23 -11.00
C GLN A 63 17.81 -2.07 -9.61
N ILE A 64 18.02 -0.84 -9.15
CA ILE A 64 18.72 -0.55 -7.90
C ILE A 64 17.94 0.51 -7.13
N THR A 65 17.91 0.39 -5.80
CA THR A 65 17.37 1.43 -4.91
C THR A 65 18.06 2.78 -5.15
N CYS A 66 17.45 3.86 -4.67
CA CYS A 66 18.03 5.20 -4.71
C CYS A 66 19.37 5.22 -3.95
N LEU A 67 20.44 5.68 -4.61
CA LEU A 67 21.77 5.82 -4.02
C LEU A 67 22.10 7.30 -3.74
N PRO A 68 23.03 7.59 -2.82
CA PRO A 68 23.53 8.95 -2.63
C PRO A 68 23.97 9.59 -3.97
N PHE A 69 23.70 10.89 -4.11
CA PHE A 69 24.02 11.69 -5.29
C PHE A 69 23.27 11.37 -6.58
N VAL A 70 22.35 10.39 -6.59
CA VAL A 70 21.42 10.20 -7.71
C VAL A 70 20.44 11.37 -7.75
N THR A 71 20.36 12.03 -8.89
CA THR A 71 19.38 13.11 -9.10
C THR A 71 17.99 12.51 -9.26
N PRO A 72 17.03 12.80 -8.36
CA PRO A 72 15.66 12.30 -8.50
C PRO A 72 14.92 12.99 -9.65
N CYS A 73 13.80 12.40 -10.06
CA CYS A 73 12.85 13.03 -10.95
C CYS A 73 12.36 14.40 -10.41
N TYR A 74 12.00 15.29 -11.32
CA TYR A 74 11.58 16.66 -10.97
C TYR A 74 10.27 16.66 -10.15
N ASN A 75 9.26 15.91 -10.59
CA ASN A 75 7.94 15.85 -9.96
C ASN A 75 7.62 14.44 -9.44
N ARG A 76 7.89 14.20 -8.17
CA ARG A 76 7.66 12.94 -7.45
C ARG A 76 6.18 12.56 -7.37
N ASN A 77 5.28 13.54 -7.40
CA ASN A 77 3.83 13.31 -7.29
C ASN A 77 3.22 12.70 -8.55
N GLN A 78 3.97 12.61 -9.65
CA GLN A 78 3.53 11.96 -10.89
C GLN A 78 4.05 10.52 -11.04
N TYR A 79 4.89 10.06 -10.12
CA TYR A 79 5.53 8.74 -10.16
C TYR A 79 4.90 7.82 -9.11
N VAL A 80 4.59 6.58 -9.49
CA VAL A 80 4.16 5.56 -8.55
C VAL A 80 5.34 5.08 -7.71
N PHE A 81 6.48 4.84 -8.34
CA PHE A 81 7.67 4.28 -7.70
C PHE A 81 8.72 5.33 -7.37
N TRP A 82 9.22 5.32 -6.14
CA TRP A 82 10.40 6.08 -5.74
C TRP A 82 11.65 5.43 -6.32
N ASP A 83 11.81 4.13 -6.16
CA ASP A 83 12.94 3.37 -6.68
C ASP A 83 12.50 2.01 -7.26
N ALA A 84 13.41 1.05 -7.42
CA ALA A 84 13.10 -0.28 -7.95
C ALA A 84 12.08 -1.09 -7.12
N PHE A 85 11.82 -0.73 -5.86
CA PHE A 85 10.99 -1.50 -4.94
C PHE A 85 9.94 -0.66 -4.22
N HIS A 86 10.27 0.57 -3.85
CA HIS A 86 9.46 1.38 -2.95
C HIS A 86 8.55 2.35 -3.73
N PRO A 87 7.31 2.58 -3.24
CA PRO A 87 6.43 3.62 -3.76
C PRO A 87 6.95 5.03 -3.44
N THR A 88 6.40 6.04 -4.10
CA THR A 88 6.62 7.44 -3.71
C THR A 88 5.78 7.82 -2.49
N GLN A 89 6.18 8.89 -1.80
CA GLN A 89 5.38 9.49 -0.71
C GLN A 89 3.93 9.78 -1.14
N ALA A 90 3.70 10.15 -2.40
CA ALA A 90 2.36 10.41 -2.91
C ALA A 90 1.47 9.15 -2.94
N VAL A 91 2.06 8.00 -3.28
CA VAL A 91 1.37 6.69 -3.18
C VAL A 91 1.16 6.31 -1.72
N ASP A 92 2.17 6.47 -0.87
CA ASP A 92 2.06 6.14 0.57
C ASP A 92 0.97 6.95 1.27
N ALA A 93 0.81 8.23 0.93
CA ALA A 93 -0.28 9.07 1.44
C ALA A 93 -1.66 8.52 1.08
N ILE A 94 -1.82 8.00 -0.14
CA ILE A 94 -3.08 7.36 -0.58
C ILE A 94 -3.27 6.05 0.18
N VAL A 95 -2.24 5.19 0.28
CA VAL A 95 -2.33 3.91 1.02
C VAL A 95 -2.71 4.14 2.48
N ALA A 96 -2.10 5.13 3.14
CA ALA A 96 -2.44 5.50 4.52
C ALA A 96 -3.90 5.99 4.64
N GLN A 97 -4.36 6.82 3.70
CA GLN A 97 -5.75 7.29 3.68
C GLN A 97 -6.75 6.14 3.48
N ARG A 98 -6.44 5.20 2.57
CA ARG A 98 -7.27 4.01 2.31
C ARG A 98 -7.26 3.05 3.49
N ALA A 99 -6.14 2.93 4.20
CA ALA A 99 -6.08 2.15 5.43
C ALA A 99 -6.91 2.80 6.57
N TYR A 100 -6.93 4.14 6.62
CA TYR A 100 -7.64 4.88 7.65
C TYR A 100 -9.15 4.89 7.46
N ALA A 101 -9.63 5.19 6.25
CA ALA A 101 -11.04 5.44 5.96
C ALA A 101 -11.57 4.74 4.70
N GLY A 102 -10.79 3.83 4.11
CA GLY A 102 -11.19 3.08 2.92
C GLY A 102 -12.28 2.03 3.21
N PRO A 103 -12.91 1.50 2.15
CA PRO A 103 -13.89 0.43 2.26
C PRO A 103 -13.30 -0.88 2.83
N PRO A 104 -14.15 -1.84 3.24
CA PRO A 104 -13.70 -3.16 3.71
C PRO A 104 -12.88 -3.98 2.69
N SER A 105 -12.91 -3.62 1.40
CA SER A 105 -12.02 -4.21 0.39
C SER A 105 -10.55 -3.83 0.59
N ASP A 106 -10.29 -2.71 1.27
CA ASP A 106 -8.95 -2.17 1.50
C ASP A 106 -8.44 -2.46 2.91
N CYS A 107 -9.34 -2.68 3.86
CA CYS A 107 -9.03 -3.09 5.22
C CYS A 107 -10.07 -4.09 5.71
N HIS A 108 -9.61 -5.25 6.21
CA HIS A 108 -10.49 -6.31 6.69
C HIS A 108 -10.28 -6.56 8.18
N PRO A 109 -11.33 -6.67 9.01
CA PRO A 109 -12.75 -6.54 8.67
C PRO A 109 -13.25 -5.07 8.61
N MET A 110 -12.45 -4.13 9.10
CA MET A 110 -12.80 -2.71 9.21
C MET A 110 -11.54 -1.85 9.04
N ASN A 111 -11.71 -0.56 8.76
CA ASN A 111 -10.59 0.38 8.67
C ASN A 111 -10.18 0.95 10.04
N VAL A 112 -9.07 1.69 10.10
CA VAL A 112 -8.53 2.23 11.37
C VAL A 112 -9.48 3.23 12.02
N GLN A 113 -10.20 4.03 11.22
CA GLN A 113 -11.20 4.96 11.75
C GLN A 113 -12.33 4.21 12.48
N GLN A 114 -12.86 3.15 11.87
CA GLN A 114 -13.90 2.31 12.48
C GLN A 114 -13.39 1.63 13.74
N LEU A 115 -12.16 1.09 13.70
CA LEU A 115 -11.51 0.48 14.85
C LEU A 115 -11.39 1.47 16.03
N ALA A 116 -10.98 2.70 15.77
CA ALA A 116 -10.83 3.74 16.79
C ALA A 116 -12.16 4.20 17.43
N LEU A 117 -13.28 3.92 16.78
CA LEU A 117 -14.63 4.26 17.27
C LEU A 117 -15.29 3.13 18.07
N ILE A 118 -14.62 1.97 18.20
CA ILE A 118 -15.10 0.88 19.05
C ILE A 118 -14.92 1.30 20.51
N ASN A 119 -16.03 1.53 21.19
CA ASN A 119 -16.05 1.72 22.63
C ASN A 119 -16.12 0.35 23.32
N PHE A 120 -15.24 0.15 24.30
CA PHE A 120 -15.26 -1.01 25.21
C PHE A 120 -16.05 -0.67 26.48
#